data_AF-A0A103RTW7-F1
#
_entry.id   AF-A0A103RTW7-F1
#
_cell.length_a   1.000
_cell.length_b   1.000
_cell.length_c   1.000
_cell.angle_alpha   90.00
_cell.angle_beta   90.00
_cell.angle_gamma   90.00
#
_symmetry.space_group_name_H-M   'P 1'
#
loop_
_entity.id
_entity.type
_entity.pdbx_description
1 polymer ?
#
loop_
_entity_poly.entity_id
_entity_poly.type
_entity_poly.pdbx_seq_one_letter_code
_entity_poly.pdbx_strand_id
1 'polypeptide(L)'
;MSDPAVIPVIDALPNPRGGAVRAADAWLAAAEAAFDRRDDAAAPLSAAAAVLAEAGWLPAARFAGQLAQAAALVATEPTSAGCRAALRDFRAAVARHNLRELACSPILFDHFRTLRTQSAADLRVQVPYDTLALAGRAVPPASLRVLPAAAIVRTRARYEQALLAALRAHQVPPDAALDALDACMTELAADAPYDFWRLAAACMRALRASGAVELKRFLARTNLLLGEHARGRRAAPPDLVRETVALLWRDFALFGAAAEDVALVDVLHDYGLTVDWHVAGTPASEALWEADAARAEQDAITAAPTRELGVVTVNAHAYEDFLQTADASMADLAADPATADASAAWRAAEAAYRVGAAACALGLGHAALLADALGLAWRRAAHGMPAAEGGLAAHRHASDMLRAALLKIAAGVAPPDLSAAGEALGAALGRTGHG
;
A
#
# COMPACT_ATOMS: atom_id res chain seq x y z
N MET A 1 6.73 7.63 -41.79
CA MET A 1 7.37 6.85 -40.72
C MET A 1 6.45 6.94 -39.53
N SER A 2 5.64 5.92 -39.31
CA SER A 2 4.70 5.87 -38.19
C SER A 2 5.48 5.64 -36.91
N ASP A 3 5.39 6.58 -35.98
CA ASP A 3 5.81 6.39 -34.60
C ASP A 3 5.09 5.14 -34.07
N PRO A 4 5.76 4.12 -33.53
CA PRO A 4 5.04 3.07 -32.84
C PRO A 4 4.34 3.76 -31.67
N ALA A 5 3.00 3.71 -31.66
CA ALA A 5 2.22 4.17 -30.52
C ALA A 5 2.85 3.55 -29.27
N VAL A 6 3.47 4.38 -28.44
CA VAL A 6 3.97 3.95 -27.14
C VAL A 6 2.72 3.67 -26.32
N ILE A 7 2.23 2.43 -26.42
CA ILE A 7 1.23 1.92 -25.51
C ILE A 7 1.92 1.99 -24.15
N PRO A 8 1.44 2.82 -23.20
CA PRO A 8 2.03 2.85 -21.88
C PRO A 8 1.92 1.45 -21.31
N VAL A 9 3.05 0.92 -20.81
CA VAL A 9 3.05 -0.33 -20.05
C VAL A 9 2.09 -0.13 -18.89
N ILE A 10 1.03 -0.93 -18.86
CA ILE A 10 0.02 -0.86 -17.81
C ILE A 10 0.65 -1.51 -16.58
N ASP A 11 0.94 -0.70 -15.57
CA ASP A 11 1.53 -1.14 -14.30
C ASP A 11 0.49 -1.75 -13.34
N ALA A 12 -0.79 -1.45 -13.55
CA ALA A 12 -1.90 -1.89 -12.72
C ALA A 12 -3.18 -1.93 -13.54
N LEU A 13 -4.07 -2.83 -13.13
CA LEU A 13 -5.40 -2.90 -13.72
C LEU A 13 -6.18 -1.58 -13.52
N PRO A 14 -6.74 -0.98 -14.58
CA PRO A 14 -7.53 0.25 -14.45
C PRO A 14 -8.77 0.00 -13.60
N ASN A 15 -9.22 1.04 -12.87
CA ASN A 15 -10.45 0.99 -12.09
C ASN A 15 -11.48 1.95 -12.69
N PRO A 16 -12.18 1.57 -13.78
CA PRO A 16 -13.09 2.48 -14.48
C PRO A 16 -14.31 2.90 -13.64
N ARG A 17 -14.57 2.21 -12.53
CA ARG A 17 -15.65 2.54 -11.58
C ARG A 17 -15.15 3.35 -10.37
N GLY A 18 -13.85 3.64 -10.30
CA GLY A 18 -13.21 4.40 -9.23
C GLY A 18 -13.56 5.88 -9.27
N GLY A 19 -13.41 6.53 -8.12
CA GLY A 19 -13.66 7.96 -7.97
C GLY A 19 -12.58 8.81 -8.62
N ALA A 20 -12.97 10.01 -9.05
CA ALA A 20 -12.08 11.00 -9.64
C ALA A 20 -12.01 12.26 -8.76
N VAL A 21 -10.82 12.89 -8.70
CA VAL A 21 -10.63 14.18 -8.04
C VAL A 21 -10.46 15.25 -9.13
N ARG A 22 -11.59 15.73 -9.67
CA ARG A 22 -11.62 16.58 -10.89
C ARG A 22 -10.78 17.86 -10.76
N ALA A 23 -10.74 18.44 -9.57
CA ALA A 23 -9.90 19.61 -9.30
C ALA A 23 -8.40 19.27 -9.37
N ALA A 24 -7.99 18.08 -8.92
CA ALA A 24 -6.60 17.63 -9.08
C ALA A 24 -6.26 17.42 -10.56
N ASP A 25 -7.14 16.80 -11.35
CA ASP A 25 -6.95 16.63 -12.80
C ASP A 25 -6.71 17.98 -13.51
N ALA A 26 -7.53 18.99 -13.15
CA ALA A 26 -7.40 20.35 -13.68
C ALA A 26 -6.06 21.00 -13.30
N TRP A 27 -5.64 20.86 -12.04
CA TRP A 27 -4.34 21.38 -11.59
C TRP A 27 -3.16 20.68 -12.26
N LEU A 28 -3.23 19.36 -12.45
CA LEU A 28 -2.18 18.61 -13.14
C LEU A 28 -2.11 18.96 -14.63
N ALA A 29 -3.25 19.21 -15.28
CA ALA A 29 -3.27 19.73 -16.65
C ALA A 29 -2.70 21.15 -16.74
N ALA A 30 -2.98 22.02 -15.76
CA ALA A 30 -2.40 23.36 -15.69
C ALA A 30 -0.88 23.31 -15.50
N ALA A 31 -0.36 22.38 -14.70
CA ALA A 31 1.08 22.16 -14.53
C ALA A 31 1.76 21.70 -15.83
N GLU A 32 1.14 20.80 -16.60
CA GLU A 32 1.65 20.39 -17.90
C GLU A 32 1.73 21.58 -18.86
N ALA A 33 0.65 22.34 -18.96
CA ALA A 33 0.62 23.53 -19.81
C ALA A 33 1.65 24.60 -19.39
N ALA A 34 1.93 24.72 -18.08
CA ALA A 34 2.97 25.58 -17.56
C ALA A 34 4.37 25.08 -17.99
N PHE A 35 4.65 23.78 -17.93
CA PHE A 35 5.91 23.22 -18.44
C PHE A 35 6.10 23.46 -19.94
N ASP A 36 5.04 23.38 -20.74
CA ASP A 36 5.09 23.64 -22.19
C ASP A 36 5.39 25.10 -22.51
N ARG A 37 4.78 26.03 -21.74
CA ARG A 37 5.02 27.47 -21.88
C ARG A 37 6.30 27.96 -21.19
N ARG A 38 6.97 27.08 -20.42
CA ARG A 38 8.10 27.42 -19.53
C ARG A 38 7.73 28.43 -18.44
N ASP A 39 6.49 28.34 -17.95
CA ASP A 39 5.96 29.10 -16.82
C ASP A 39 6.19 28.37 -15.48
N ASP A 40 5.75 28.98 -14.37
CA ASP A 40 5.77 28.35 -13.04
C ASP A 40 4.79 27.15 -12.97
N ALA A 41 5.36 25.95 -12.96
CA ALA A 41 4.62 24.70 -12.74
C ALA A 41 4.53 24.29 -11.26
N ALA A 42 5.29 24.89 -10.35
CA ALA A 42 5.33 24.49 -8.94
C ALA A 42 4.04 24.85 -8.20
N ALA A 43 3.46 26.02 -8.49
CA ALA A 43 2.19 26.44 -7.92
C ALA A 43 1.02 25.48 -8.24
N PRO A 44 0.72 25.14 -9.52
CA PRO A 44 -0.35 24.19 -9.82
C PRO A 44 -0.08 22.78 -9.27
N LEU A 45 1.18 22.33 -9.23
CA LEU A 45 1.53 21.03 -8.60
C LEU A 45 1.27 21.02 -7.09
N SER A 46 1.56 22.13 -6.40
CA SER A 46 1.27 22.27 -4.97
C SER A 46 -0.23 22.28 -4.70
N ALA A 47 -1.02 22.92 -5.57
CA ALA A 47 -2.48 22.90 -5.49
C ALA A 47 -3.05 21.49 -5.73
N ALA A 48 -2.51 20.75 -6.73
CA ALA A 48 -2.88 19.35 -6.94
C ALA A 48 -2.58 18.50 -5.69
N ALA A 49 -1.41 18.66 -5.09
CA ALA A 49 -1.03 17.93 -3.88
C ALA A 49 -1.99 18.19 -2.71
N ALA A 50 -2.44 19.43 -2.52
CA ALA A 50 -3.39 19.78 -1.46
C ALA A 50 -4.75 19.11 -1.65
N VAL A 51 -5.32 19.14 -2.85
CA VAL A 51 -6.63 18.53 -3.14
C VAL A 51 -6.55 17.00 -3.07
N LEU A 52 -5.44 16.40 -3.53
CA LEU A 52 -5.20 14.96 -3.37
C LEU A 52 -5.09 14.55 -1.89
N ALA A 53 -4.46 15.38 -1.05
CA ALA A 53 -4.39 15.14 0.38
C ALA A 53 -5.77 15.26 1.04
N GLU A 54 -6.60 16.22 0.62
CA GLU A 54 -7.98 16.35 1.07
C GLU A 54 -8.83 15.12 0.72
N ALA A 55 -8.62 14.53 -0.46
CA ALA A 55 -9.26 13.27 -0.87
C ALA A 55 -8.72 12.03 -0.12
N GLY A 56 -7.62 12.16 0.62
CA GLY A 56 -6.93 11.04 1.27
C GLY A 56 -6.08 10.21 0.31
N TRP A 57 -5.75 10.73 -0.88
CA TRP A 57 -4.90 10.08 -1.88
C TRP A 57 -3.43 10.36 -1.54
N LEU A 58 -3.01 9.95 -0.34
CA LEU A 58 -1.74 10.38 0.26
C LEU A 58 -0.49 10.04 -0.57
N PRO A 59 -0.37 8.86 -1.21
CA PRO A 59 0.74 8.59 -2.11
C PRO A 59 0.80 9.59 -3.28
N ALA A 60 -0.34 9.87 -3.91
CA ALA A 60 -0.43 10.83 -5.01
C ALA A 60 -0.14 12.26 -4.54
N ALA A 61 -0.62 12.66 -3.36
CA ALA A 61 -0.29 13.95 -2.76
C ALA A 61 1.21 14.11 -2.50
N ARG A 62 1.88 13.07 -1.97
CA ARG A 62 3.34 13.05 -1.76
C ARG A 62 4.09 13.16 -3.08
N PHE A 63 3.64 12.45 -4.11
CA PHE A 63 4.24 12.50 -5.43
C PHE A 63 4.11 13.90 -6.06
N ALA A 64 2.91 14.47 -6.07
CA ALA A 64 2.66 15.82 -6.56
C ALA A 64 3.47 16.88 -5.79
N GLY A 65 3.59 16.75 -4.47
CA GLY A 65 4.43 17.62 -3.65
C GLY A 65 5.92 17.51 -3.98
N GLN A 66 6.42 16.31 -4.27
CA GLN A 66 7.82 16.10 -4.71
C GLN A 66 8.06 16.66 -6.10
N LEU A 67 7.09 16.52 -7.02
CA LEU A 67 7.11 17.18 -8.32
C LEU A 67 7.16 18.70 -8.19
N ALA A 68 6.35 19.28 -7.28
CA ALA A 68 6.35 20.72 -7.04
C ALA A 68 7.72 21.23 -6.56
N GLN A 69 8.34 20.51 -5.63
CA GLN A 69 9.70 20.82 -5.14
C GLN A 69 10.74 20.75 -6.26
N ALA A 70 10.70 19.69 -7.08
CA ALA A 70 11.61 19.55 -8.21
C ALA A 70 11.38 20.66 -9.27
N ALA A 71 10.13 20.99 -9.57
CA ALA A 71 9.78 22.04 -10.53
C ALA A 71 10.29 23.43 -10.08
N ALA A 72 10.23 23.74 -8.79
CA ALA A 72 10.78 24.97 -8.23
C ALA A 72 12.31 25.08 -8.40
N LEU A 73 13.02 23.95 -8.35
CA LEU A 73 14.48 23.90 -8.57
C LEU A 73 14.85 24.01 -10.05
N VAL A 74 14.05 23.42 -10.95
CA VAL A 74 14.27 23.45 -12.42
C VAL A 74 14.15 24.85 -13.02
N ALA A 75 13.49 25.80 -12.34
CA ALA A 75 13.54 27.21 -12.72
C ALA A 75 14.99 27.78 -12.78
N THR A 76 15.97 27.07 -12.20
CA THR A 76 17.39 27.44 -12.18
C THR A 76 18.32 26.53 -13.00
N GLU A 77 17.87 25.33 -13.46
CA GLU A 77 18.71 24.36 -14.21
C GLU A 77 17.92 23.56 -15.28
N PRO A 78 18.55 23.13 -16.39
CA PRO A 78 17.84 22.61 -17.58
C PRO A 78 17.50 21.11 -17.53
N THR A 79 16.87 20.61 -16.47
CA THR A 79 16.39 19.20 -16.39
C THR A 79 14.86 19.06 -16.44
N SER A 80 14.21 19.88 -17.27
CA SER A 80 12.75 19.86 -17.47
C SER A 80 12.19 18.57 -18.11
N ALA A 81 13.00 17.76 -18.79
CA ALA A 81 12.54 16.54 -19.47
C ALA A 81 12.11 15.43 -18.48
N GLY A 82 12.86 15.24 -17.38
CA GLY A 82 12.53 14.25 -16.37
C GLY A 82 11.24 14.59 -15.61
N CYS A 83 11.08 15.87 -15.24
CA CYS A 83 9.84 16.35 -14.60
C CYS A 83 8.62 16.20 -15.51
N ARG A 84 8.74 16.50 -16.82
CA ARG A 84 7.65 16.30 -17.79
C ARG A 84 7.26 14.83 -17.93
N ALA A 85 8.24 13.93 -18.03
CA ALA A 85 7.98 12.48 -18.11
C ALA A 85 7.26 11.98 -16.85
N ALA A 86 7.76 12.36 -15.68
CA ALA A 86 7.15 12.02 -14.39
C ALA A 86 5.72 12.57 -14.26
N LEU A 87 5.47 13.82 -14.66
CA LEU A 87 4.13 14.41 -14.64
C LEU A 87 3.17 13.69 -15.59
N ARG A 88 3.61 13.36 -16.81
CA ARG A 88 2.81 12.64 -17.79
C ARG A 88 2.38 11.27 -17.25
N ASP A 89 3.33 10.49 -16.74
CA ASP A 89 3.07 9.15 -16.24
C ASP A 89 2.19 9.20 -14.97
N PHE A 90 2.40 10.20 -14.10
CA PHE A 90 1.56 10.43 -12.94
C PHE A 90 0.12 10.81 -13.30
N ARG A 91 -0.08 11.69 -14.28
CA ARG A 91 -1.41 12.05 -14.79
C ARG A 91 -2.14 10.84 -15.35
N ALA A 92 -1.43 9.99 -16.10
CA ALA A 92 -2.00 8.76 -16.62
C ALA A 92 -2.45 7.82 -15.49
N ALA A 93 -1.68 7.69 -14.42
CA ALA A 93 -2.06 6.89 -13.26
C ALA A 93 -3.24 7.47 -12.48
N VAL A 94 -3.29 8.79 -12.26
CA VAL A 94 -4.43 9.47 -11.61
C VAL A 94 -5.72 9.26 -12.41
N ALA A 95 -5.63 9.30 -13.75
CA ALA A 95 -6.75 9.08 -14.65
C ALA A 95 -7.27 7.63 -14.67
N ARG A 96 -6.50 6.65 -14.17
CA ARG A 96 -6.94 5.25 -14.02
C ARG A 96 -7.74 4.98 -12.74
N HIS A 97 -7.86 5.99 -11.87
CA HIS A 97 -8.70 5.96 -10.66
C HIS A 97 -8.41 4.79 -9.71
N ASN A 98 -7.17 4.28 -9.73
CA ASN A 98 -6.72 3.17 -8.90
C ASN A 98 -5.79 3.67 -7.79
N LEU A 99 -6.29 3.75 -6.54
CA LEU A 99 -5.50 4.22 -5.41
C LEU A 99 -4.31 3.31 -5.08
N ARG A 100 -4.42 2.02 -5.39
CA ARG A 100 -3.34 1.05 -5.16
C ARG A 100 -2.23 1.22 -6.17
N GLU A 101 -2.55 1.53 -7.42
CA GLU A 101 -1.55 1.93 -8.42
C GLU A 101 -0.78 3.17 -7.96
N LEU A 102 -1.49 4.20 -7.48
CA LEU A 102 -0.87 5.44 -6.98
C LEU A 102 0.05 5.19 -5.79
N ALA A 103 -0.20 4.14 -5.01
CA ALA A 103 0.65 3.71 -3.91
C ALA A 103 1.84 2.85 -4.38
N CYS A 104 1.59 1.91 -5.29
CA CYS A 104 2.46 0.77 -5.52
C CYS A 104 3.15 0.72 -6.89
N SER A 105 2.82 1.59 -7.84
CA SER A 105 3.47 1.57 -9.17
C SER A 105 5.00 1.69 -9.05
N PRO A 106 5.77 0.73 -9.59
CA PRO A 106 7.23 0.82 -9.67
C PRO A 106 7.68 2.01 -10.51
N ILE A 107 6.98 2.32 -11.61
CA ILE A 107 7.31 3.47 -12.48
C ILE A 107 7.17 4.77 -11.71
N LEU A 108 6.03 4.98 -11.02
CA LEU A 108 5.84 6.18 -10.20
C LEU A 108 6.88 6.23 -9.08
N PHE A 109 7.19 5.11 -8.43
CA PHE A 109 8.21 5.12 -7.39
C PHE A 109 9.61 5.48 -7.93
N ASP A 110 10.00 5.00 -9.10
CA ASP A 110 11.29 5.35 -9.70
C ASP A 110 11.38 6.82 -10.08
N HIS A 111 10.28 7.40 -10.61
CA HIS A 111 10.17 8.84 -10.82
C HIS A 111 10.31 9.59 -9.49
N PHE A 112 9.57 9.18 -8.45
CA PHE A 112 9.62 9.80 -7.12
C PHE A 112 11.03 9.80 -6.52
N ARG A 113 11.71 8.65 -6.58
CA ARG A 113 13.08 8.48 -6.10
C ARG A 113 14.05 9.38 -6.87
N THR A 114 13.90 9.46 -8.19
CA THR A 114 14.74 10.31 -9.06
C THR A 114 14.54 11.80 -8.74
N LEU A 115 13.30 12.26 -8.66
CA LEU A 115 12.95 13.65 -8.30
C LEU A 115 13.47 14.02 -6.91
N ARG A 116 13.36 13.10 -5.95
CA ARG A 116 13.84 13.31 -4.59
C ARG A 116 15.37 13.36 -4.51
N THR A 117 16.06 12.56 -5.32
CA THR A 117 17.52 12.62 -5.43
C THR A 117 17.98 13.98 -5.98
N GLN A 118 17.25 14.52 -6.96
CA GLN A 118 17.51 15.85 -7.53
C GLN A 118 17.23 16.99 -6.55
N SER A 119 16.28 16.81 -5.63
CA SER A 119 15.84 17.84 -4.69
C SER A 119 16.55 17.79 -3.33
N ALA A 120 17.28 16.71 -3.04
CA ALA A 120 17.93 16.50 -1.74
C ALA A 120 19.34 17.10 -1.68
N ALA A 121 19.67 17.75 -0.57
CA ALA A 121 21.02 18.25 -0.30
C ALA A 121 22.04 17.11 -0.06
N ASP A 122 21.59 15.91 0.32
CA ASP A 122 22.44 14.73 0.49
C ASP A 122 21.98 13.59 -0.43
N LEU A 123 22.72 13.41 -1.53
CA LEU A 123 22.52 12.37 -2.54
C LEU A 123 22.67 10.94 -1.99
N ARG A 124 23.15 10.76 -0.75
CA ARG A 124 23.36 9.44 -0.14
C ARG A 124 22.14 8.88 0.57
N VAL A 125 21.10 9.68 0.80
CA VAL A 125 19.87 9.21 1.44
C VAL A 125 19.00 8.48 0.41
N GLN A 126 19.03 7.15 0.44
CA GLN A 126 18.11 6.34 -0.36
C GLN A 126 16.67 6.53 0.13
N VAL A 127 15.76 6.70 -0.82
CA VAL A 127 14.32 6.78 -0.55
C VAL A 127 13.77 5.36 -0.60
N PRO A 128 13.24 4.82 0.51
CA PRO A 128 12.70 3.48 0.51
C PRO A 128 11.28 3.45 -0.08
N TYR A 129 10.91 2.32 -0.68
CA TYR A 129 9.64 2.10 -1.39
C TYR A 129 8.41 2.33 -0.50
N ASP A 130 8.50 1.97 0.79
CA ASP A 130 7.42 2.16 1.75
C ASP A 130 7.05 3.64 1.98
N THR A 131 7.93 4.58 1.63
CA THR A 131 7.65 6.02 1.71
C THR A 131 6.44 6.40 0.88
N LEU A 132 6.25 5.77 -0.28
CA LEU A 132 5.10 6.01 -1.13
C LEU A 132 4.00 4.97 -0.84
N ALA A 133 4.35 3.68 -0.87
CA ALA A 133 3.39 2.60 -0.74
C ALA A 133 2.62 2.62 0.59
N LEU A 134 3.30 2.90 1.71
CA LEU A 134 2.69 2.86 3.04
C LEU A 134 2.40 4.26 3.59
N ALA A 135 2.16 5.24 2.73
CA ALA A 135 1.79 6.59 3.14
C ALA A 135 0.48 6.60 3.93
N GLY A 136 0.52 7.14 5.17
CA GLY A 136 -0.61 7.16 6.10
C GLY A 136 -0.94 5.81 6.75
N ARG A 137 -0.20 4.74 6.43
CA ARG A 137 -0.45 3.40 6.97
C ARG A 137 0.43 3.10 8.18
N ALA A 138 -0.21 2.68 9.26
CA ALA A 138 0.45 2.17 10.45
C ALA A 138 1.05 0.79 10.16
N VAL A 139 2.26 0.54 10.67
CA VAL A 139 2.91 -0.77 10.57
C VAL A 139 3.26 -1.20 11.99
N PRO A 140 2.67 -2.29 12.51
CA PRO A 140 2.98 -2.79 13.85
C PRO A 140 4.43 -3.31 13.92
N PRO A 141 5.04 -3.30 15.11
CA PRO A 141 6.37 -3.87 15.31
C PRO A 141 6.35 -5.39 15.06
N ALA A 142 7.43 -5.90 14.47
CA ALA A 142 7.60 -7.34 14.24
C ALA A 142 8.62 -7.94 15.23
N SER A 143 8.22 -9.04 15.85
CA SER A 143 9.04 -9.75 16.83
C SER A 143 10.05 -10.69 16.17
N LEU A 144 11.10 -11.03 16.92
CA LEU A 144 12.04 -12.09 16.59
C LEU A 144 12.06 -13.10 17.74
N ARG A 145 11.63 -14.33 17.45
CA ARG A 145 11.56 -15.39 18.47
C ARG A 145 12.93 -15.67 19.11
N VAL A 146 12.92 -16.14 20.35
CA VAL A 146 14.15 -16.57 21.03
C VAL A 146 14.55 -17.95 20.53
N LEU A 147 15.79 -18.08 20.02
CA LEU A 147 16.33 -19.35 19.54
C LEU A 147 17.56 -19.77 20.35
N PRO A 148 17.80 -21.09 20.51
CA PRO A 148 19.08 -21.58 21.04
C PRO A 148 20.25 -21.12 20.17
N ALA A 149 21.35 -20.68 20.81
CA ALA A 149 22.53 -20.15 20.12
C ALA A 149 23.09 -21.11 19.05
N ALA A 150 23.14 -22.41 19.36
CA ALA A 150 23.60 -23.42 18.41
C ALA A 150 22.66 -23.58 17.20
N ALA A 151 21.35 -23.40 17.38
CA ALA A 151 20.39 -23.48 16.28
C ALA A 151 20.58 -22.29 15.33
N ILE A 152 20.56 -21.07 15.85
CA ILE A 152 20.69 -19.86 15.03
C ILE A 152 22.03 -19.79 14.29
N VAL A 153 23.13 -20.28 14.88
CA VAL A 153 24.44 -20.37 14.21
C VAL A 153 24.39 -21.33 13.01
N ARG A 154 23.77 -22.51 13.16
CA ARG A 154 23.62 -23.47 12.05
C ARG A 154 22.74 -22.93 10.94
N THR A 155 21.58 -22.37 11.29
CA THR A 155 20.64 -21.80 10.31
C THR A 155 21.29 -20.63 9.56
N ARG A 156 22.06 -19.78 10.26
CA ARG A 156 22.81 -18.69 9.65
C ARG A 156 23.89 -19.17 8.68
N ALA A 157 24.66 -20.19 9.03
CA ALA A 157 25.67 -20.74 8.12
C ALA A 157 25.04 -21.26 6.81
N ARG A 158 23.91 -21.98 6.92
CA ARG A 158 23.12 -22.42 5.75
C ARG A 158 22.58 -21.26 4.93
N TYR A 159 22.03 -20.25 5.60
CA TYR A 159 21.52 -19.04 4.95
C TYR A 159 22.62 -18.31 4.18
N GLU A 160 23.78 -18.08 4.79
CA GLU A 160 24.91 -17.39 4.17
C GLU A 160 25.47 -18.16 2.96
N GLN A 161 25.54 -19.49 3.04
CA GLN A 161 25.94 -20.34 1.93
C GLN A 161 24.97 -20.24 0.74
N ALA A 162 23.67 -20.33 0.99
CA ALA A 162 22.64 -20.21 -0.04
C ALA A 162 22.57 -18.80 -0.63
N LEU A 163 22.70 -17.77 0.22
CA LEU A 163 22.77 -16.37 -0.19
C LEU A 163 23.96 -16.13 -1.14
N LEU A 164 25.14 -16.68 -0.83
CA LEU A 164 26.31 -16.53 -1.69
C LEU A 164 26.05 -17.10 -3.10
N ALA A 165 25.38 -18.24 -3.21
CA ALA A 165 24.98 -18.81 -4.49
C ALA A 165 23.99 -17.90 -5.24
N ALA A 166 22.99 -17.36 -4.53
CA ALA A 166 22.01 -16.44 -5.10
C ALA A 166 22.64 -15.12 -5.60
N LEU A 167 23.59 -14.55 -4.84
CA LEU A 167 24.28 -13.30 -5.20
C LEU A 167 25.27 -13.46 -6.35
N ARG A 168 25.91 -14.63 -6.49
CA ARG A 168 26.85 -14.93 -7.58
C ARG A 168 26.18 -15.14 -8.93
N ALA A 169 24.89 -15.48 -8.93
CA ALA A 169 24.15 -15.63 -10.18
C ALA A 169 24.07 -14.29 -10.92
N HIS A 170 24.44 -14.28 -12.21
CA HIS A 170 24.37 -13.07 -13.03
C HIS A 170 22.94 -12.63 -13.35
N GLN A 171 22.00 -13.59 -13.38
CA GLN A 171 20.59 -13.35 -13.65
C GLN A 171 19.75 -13.86 -12.46
N VAL A 172 18.88 -14.83 -12.74
CA VAL A 172 17.97 -15.48 -11.79
C VAL A 172 18.78 -16.35 -10.81
N PRO A 173 18.59 -16.17 -9.49
CA PRO A 173 19.17 -17.07 -8.50
C PRO A 173 18.75 -18.54 -8.73
N PRO A 174 19.63 -19.53 -8.49
CA PRO A 174 19.26 -20.93 -8.64
C PRO A 174 18.13 -21.33 -7.69
N ASP A 175 17.15 -22.12 -8.17
CA ASP A 175 16.02 -22.57 -7.36
C ASP A 175 16.45 -23.25 -6.07
N ALA A 176 17.45 -24.13 -6.12
CA ALA A 176 17.97 -24.81 -4.93
C ALA A 176 18.51 -23.83 -3.87
N ALA A 177 19.07 -22.68 -4.28
CA ALA A 177 19.52 -21.65 -3.35
C ALA A 177 18.32 -20.92 -2.73
N LEU A 178 17.29 -20.62 -3.54
CA LEU A 178 16.05 -20.01 -3.06
C LEU A 178 15.28 -20.94 -2.12
N ASP A 179 15.17 -22.23 -2.44
CA ASP A 179 14.52 -23.23 -1.59
C ASP A 179 15.25 -23.34 -0.23
N ALA A 180 16.59 -23.32 -0.25
CA ALA A 180 17.39 -23.35 0.98
C ALA A 180 17.19 -22.09 1.83
N LEU A 181 17.07 -20.91 1.21
CA LEU A 181 16.80 -19.64 1.89
C LEU A 181 15.39 -19.62 2.49
N ASP A 182 14.37 -20.03 1.73
CA ASP A 182 12.98 -20.14 2.21
C ASP A 182 12.86 -21.11 3.39
N ALA A 183 13.54 -22.26 3.30
CA ALA A 183 13.61 -23.22 4.39
C ALA A 183 14.29 -22.64 5.64
N CYS A 184 15.33 -21.81 5.48
CA CYS A 184 15.95 -21.13 6.61
C CYS A 184 15.02 -20.10 7.25
N MET A 185 14.29 -19.30 6.47
CA MET A 185 13.32 -18.33 7.01
C MET A 185 12.17 -19.02 7.73
N THR A 186 11.65 -20.12 7.15
CA THR A 186 10.63 -20.96 7.78
C THR A 186 11.14 -21.59 9.07
N GLU A 187 12.39 -22.07 9.11
CA GLU A 187 13.03 -22.57 10.33
C GLU A 187 13.25 -21.47 11.37
N LEU A 188 13.40 -20.21 10.97
CA LEU A 188 13.56 -19.08 11.90
C LEU A 188 12.22 -18.57 12.44
N ALA A 189 11.12 -18.80 11.74
CA ALA A 189 9.79 -18.31 12.08
C ALA A 189 9.20 -18.96 13.33
N ALA A 190 8.43 -18.16 14.08
CA ALA A 190 7.50 -18.64 15.08
C ALA A 190 6.07 -18.59 14.55
N ASP A 191 5.16 -19.32 15.20
CA ASP A 191 3.72 -19.25 14.94
C ASP A 191 3.08 -17.96 15.47
N ALA A 192 3.86 -17.10 16.15
CA ALA A 192 3.37 -15.85 16.69
C ALA A 192 2.91 -14.90 15.57
N PRO A 193 1.74 -14.25 15.72
CA PRO A 193 1.35 -13.18 14.81
C PRO A 193 2.38 -12.06 14.90
N TYR A 194 2.73 -11.45 13.76
CA TYR A 194 3.80 -10.44 13.68
C TYR A 194 5.23 -10.95 13.92
N ASP A 195 5.51 -12.25 13.75
CA ASP A 195 6.89 -12.72 13.63
C ASP A 195 7.52 -12.21 12.31
N PHE A 196 8.70 -11.61 12.40
CA PHE A 196 9.37 -11.04 11.22
C PHE A 196 9.78 -12.12 10.21
N TRP A 197 10.17 -13.31 10.65
CA TRP A 197 10.61 -14.36 9.74
C TRP A 197 9.44 -14.97 8.95
N ARG A 198 8.24 -15.01 9.54
CA ARG A 198 6.99 -15.30 8.81
C ARG A 198 6.73 -14.27 7.71
N LEU A 199 6.87 -12.97 8.02
CA LEU A 199 6.76 -11.89 7.03
C LEU A 199 7.84 -12.00 5.94
N ALA A 200 9.09 -12.25 6.33
CA ALA A 200 10.21 -12.34 5.41
C ALA A 200 10.07 -13.53 4.44
N ALA A 201 9.61 -14.69 4.92
CA ALA A 201 9.31 -15.85 4.08
C ALA A 201 8.20 -15.55 3.08
N ALA A 202 7.11 -14.89 3.52
CA ALA A 202 6.03 -14.46 2.64
C ALA A 202 6.53 -13.50 1.55
N CYS A 203 7.29 -12.47 1.93
CA CYS A 203 7.89 -11.53 0.99
C CYS A 203 8.85 -12.20 0.01
N MET A 204 9.68 -13.15 0.48
CA MET A 204 10.59 -13.88 -0.38
C MET A 204 9.83 -14.67 -1.46
N ARG A 205 8.77 -15.37 -1.08
CA ARG A 205 7.94 -16.16 -2.01
C ARG A 205 7.29 -15.28 -3.07
N ALA A 206 6.72 -14.15 -2.66
CA ALA A 206 6.15 -13.17 -3.58
C ALA A 206 7.20 -12.62 -4.56
N LEU A 207 8.35 -12.15 -4.06
CA LEU A 207 9.43 -11.61 -4.90
C LEU A 207 10.03 -12.66 -5.86
N ARG A 208 10.07 -13.94 -5.43
CA ARG A 208 10.48 -15.05 -6.30
C ARG A 208 9.47 -15.28 -7.41
N ALA A 209 8.17 -15.31 -7.09
CA ALA A 209 7.11 -15.56 -8.04
C ALA A 209 7.05 -14.46 -9.12
N SER A 210 7.24 -13.19 -8.75
CA SER A 210 7.25 -12.07 -9.70
C SER A 210 8.59 -11.82 -10.38
N GLY A 211 9.66 -12.53 -10.00
CA GLY A 211 11.00 -12.30 -10.56
C GLY A 211 11.58 -10.92 -10.22
N ALA A 212 11.18 -10.35 -9.08
CA ALA A 212 11.49 -8.99 -8.67
C ALA A 212 13.00 -8.71 -8.55
N VAL A 213 13.44 -7.57 -9.09
CA VAL A 213 14.85 -7.14 -9.06
C VAL A 213 15.36 -6.86 -7.64
N GLU A 214 14.44 -6.57 -6.71
CA GLU A 214 14.75 -6.31 -5.30
C GLU A 214 15.17 -7.58 -4.52
N LEU A 215 14.89 -8.78 -5.04
CA LEU A 215 15.07 -10.04 -4.31
C LEU A 215 16.48 -10.19 -3.70
N LYS A 216 17.54 -9.95 -4.48
CA LYS A 216 18.92 -10.07 -3.98
C LYS A 216 19.22 -9.06 -2.86
N ARG A 217 18.73 -7.82 -2.99
CA ARG A 217 18.91 -6.77 -1.97
C ARG A 217 18.15 -7.13 -0.69
N PHE A 218 16.91 -7.59 -0.83
CA PHE A 218 16.08 -8.04 0.28
C PHE A 218 16.74 -9.19 1.06
N LEU A 219 17.23 -10.22 0.36
CA LEU A 219 17.91 -11.36 0.98
C LEU A 219 19.20 -10.95 1.71
N ALA A 220 19.98 -10.02 1.14
CA ALA A 220 21.18 -9.49 1.78
C ALA A 220 20.87 -8.70 3.05
N ARG A 221 19.84 -7.85 3.05
CA ARG A 221 19.41 -7.10 4.24
C ARG A 221 18.87 -8.01 5.34
N THR A 222 18.14 -9.04 4.96
CA THR A 222 17.64 -10.06 5.88
C THR A 222 18.79 -10.84 6.54
N ASN A 223 19.91 -11.05 5.84
CA ASN A 223 21.12 -11.62 6.43
C ASN A 223 21.73 -10.71 7.53
N LEU A 224 21.70 -9.39 7.32
CA LEU A 224 22.17 -8.44 8.34
C LEU A 224 21.33 -8.56 9.61
N LEU A 225 20.01 -8.64 9.45
CA LEU A 225 19.11 -8.88 10.57
C LEU A 225 19.39 -10.22 11.27
N LEU A 226 19.62 -11.28 10.51
CA LEU A 226 19.97 -12.60 11.06
C LEU A 226 21.22 -12.54 11.94
N GLY A 227 22.23 -11.76 11.51
CA GLY A 227 23.43 -11.51 12.30
C GLY A 227 23.14 -10.78 13.61
N GLU A 228 22.20 -9.84 13.64
CA GLU A 228 21.76 -9.13 14.85
C GLU A 228 20.86 -10.00 15.75
N HIS A 229 19.99 -10.81 15.15
CA HIS A 229 19.17 -11.80 15.85
C HIS A 229 20.04 -12.84 16.57
N ALA A 230 21.12 -13.30 15.93
CA ALA A 230 22.13 -14.16 16.54
C ALA A 230 22.84 -13.52 17.75
N ARG A 231 22.89 -12.18 17.80
CA ARG A 231 23.42 -11.41 18.94
C ARG A 231 22.35 -11.08 20.00
N GLY A 232 21.15 -11.64 19.87
CA GLY A 232 20.09 -11.53 20.87
C GLY A 232 19.05 -10.45 20.60
N ARG A 233 19.04 -9.80 19.42
CA ARG A 233 17.96 -8.87 19.04
C ARG A 233 16.59 -9.57 19.11
N ARG A 234 15.58 -8.86 19.63
CA ARG A 234 14.22 -9.38 19.87
C ARG A 234 13.12 -8.77 19.00
N ALA A 235 13.41 -7.66 18.31
CA ALA A 235 12.49 -7.00 17.41
C ALA A 235 13.22 -6.56 16.15
N ALA A 236 12.58 -6.73 14.99
CA ALA A 236 13.13 -6.27 13.72
C ALA A 236 13.16 -4.73 13.68
N PRO A 237 14.16 -4.11 13.01
CA PRO A 237 14.18 -2.67 12.78
C PRO A 237 12.89 -2.21 12.07
N PRO A 238 12.21 -1.14 12.55
CA PRO A 238 10.95 -0.68 11.97
C PRO A 238 11.02 -0.44 10.46
N ASP A 239 12.08 0.22 9.99
CA ASP A 239 12.26 0.51 8.56
C ASP A 239 12.35 -0.76 7.71
N LEU A 240 12.98 -1.82 8.23
CA LEU A 240 13.05 -3.11 7.54
C LEU A 240 11.69 -3.80 7.50
N VAL A 241 10.90 -3.71 8.58
CA VAL A 241 9.53 -4.25 8.61
C VAL A 241 8.67 -3.53 7.56
N ARG A 242 8.68 -2.18 7.59
CA ARG A 242 7.91 -1.37 6.65
C ARG A 242 8.26 -1.67 5.20
N GLU A 243 9.54 -1.75 4.87
CA GLU A 243 9.98 -2.07 3.52
C GLU A 243 9.57 -3.48 3.10
N THR A 244 9.72 -4.47 3.99
CA THR A 244 9.33 -5.86 3.70
C THR A 244 7.81 -5.97 3.46
N VAL A 245 7.02 -5.29 4.27
CA VAL A 245 5.56 -5.20 4.11
C VAL A 245 5.19 -4.53 2.78
N ALA A 246 5.85 -3.42 2.44
CA ALA A 246 5.59 -2.71 1.19
C ALA A 246 5.95 -3.56 -0.04
N LEU A 247 7.08 -4.26 0.00
CA LEU A 247 7.51 -5.17 -1.06
C LEU A 247 6.56 -6.37 -1.21
N LEU A 248 6.09 -6.95 -0.10
CA LEU A 248 5.10 -8.02 -0.14
C LEU A 248 3.79 -7.53 -0.78
N TRP A 249 3.31 -6.34 -0.40
CA TRP A 249 2.02 -5.83 -0.85
C TRP A 249 1.99 -5.40 -2.31
N ARG A 250 3.11 -4.88 -2.84
CA ARG A 250 3.22 -4.28 -4.18
C ARG A 250 2.48 -5.05 -5.25
N ASP A 251 2.82 -6.32 -5.44
CA ASP A 251 2.32 -7.09 -6.57
C ASP A 251 0.82 -7.43 -6.37
N PHE A 252 0.41 -7.78 -5.15
CA PHE A 252 -1.00 -7.99 -4.83
C PHE A 252 -1.86 -6.72 -4.90
N ALA A 253 -1.26 -5.55 -4.68
CA ALA A 253 -1.95 -4.28 -4.79
C ALA A 253 -2.25 -3.91 -6.25
N LEU A 254 -1.35 -4.28 -7.17
CA LEU A 254 -1.43 -3.94 -8.60
C LEU A 254 -2.20 -4.98 -9.42
N PHE A 255 -2.03 -6.26 -9.07
CA PHE A 255 -2.51 -7.41 -9.85
C PHE A 255 -3.43 -8.35 -9.07
N GLY A 256 -3.81 -7.97 -7.85
CA GLY A 256 -4.64 -8.78 -6.94
C GLY A 256 -4.02 -10.12 -6.52
N ALA A 257 -4.81 -10.92 -5.85
CA ALA A 257 -4.44 -12.22 -5.30
C ALA A 257 -5.29 -13.34 -5.91
N ALA A 258 -4.68 -14.51 -6.11
CA ALA A 258 -5.35 -15.73 -6.52
C ALA A 258 -5.69 -16.62 -5.31
N ALA A 259 -6.43 -17.72 -5.53
CA ALA A 259 -6.89 -18.59 -4.45
C ALA A 259 -5.74 -19.29 -3.69
N GLU A 260 -4.61 -19.53 -4.37
CA GLU A 260 -3.39 -20.07 -3.81
C GLU A 260 -2.66 -19.09 -2.87
N ASP A 261 -2.92 -17.79 -2.99
CA ASP A 261 -2.21 -16.74 -2.24
C ASP A 261 -2.77 -16.50 -0.84
N VAL A 262 -3.76 -17.29 -0.40
CA VAL A 262 -4.46 -17.10 0.90
C VAL A 262 -3.50 -16.94 2.08
N ALA A 263 -2.41 -17.71 2.12
CA ALA A 263 -1.43 -17.59 3.20
C ALA A 263 -0.64 -16.27 3.16
N LEU A 264 -0.37 -15.72 1.97
CA LEU A 264 0.34 -14.45 1.79
C LEU A 264 -0.59 -13.28 2.11
N VAL A 265 -1.85 -13.36 1.67
CA VAL A 265 -2.87 -12.37 1.98
C VAL A 265 -3.18 -12.34 3.48
N ASP A 266 -3.20 -13.50 4.15
CA ASP A 266 -3.36 -13.53 5.61
C ASP A 266 -2.23 -12.79 6.34
N VAL A 267 -0.99 -12.88 5.85
CA VAL A 267 0.12 -12.06 6.36
C VAL A 267 -0.12 -10.58 6.08
N LEU A 268 -0.57 -10.19 4.89
CA LEU A 268 -0.90 -8.79 4.58
C LEU A 268 -2.03 -8.24 5.48
N HIS A 269 -3.06 -9.02 5.73
CA HIS A 269 -4.12 -8.68 6.67
C HIS A 269 -3.58 -8.49 8.08
N ASP A 270 -2.63 -9.32 8.55
CA ASP A 270 -1.98 -9.06 9.84
C ASP A 270 -1.41 -7.63 9.87
N TYR A 271 -0.83 -7.12 8.77
CA TYR A 271 -0.28 -5.76 8.65
C TYR A 271 -1.27 -4.67 8.20
N GLY A 272 -2.58 -4.96 8.14
CA GLY A 272 -3.60 -3.98 7.77
C GLY A 272 -3.61 -3.59 6.29
N LEU A 273 -3.21 -4.50 5.41
CA LEU A 273 -3.20 -4.28 3.96
C LEU A 273 -4.19 -5.19 3.26
N THR A 274 -5.14 -4.58 2.55
CA THR A 274 -6.13 -5.30 1.73
C THR A 274 -5.62 -5.53 0.32
N VAL A 275 -6.15 -6.56 -0.33
CA VAL A 275 -5.90 -6.92 -1.73
C VAL A 275 -7.23 -7.13 -2.45
N ASP A 276 -7.22 -7.07 -3.79
CA ASP A 276 -8.35 -7.53 -4.58
C ASP A 276 -8.16 -9.02 -4.84
N TRP A 277 -9.25 -9.77 -4.78
CA TRP A 277 -9.24 -11.18 -5.10
C TRP A 277 -9.67 -11.37 -6.55
N HIS A 278 -8.77 -11.91 -7.38
CA HIS A 278 -9.14 -12.33 -8.71
C HIS A 278 -9.65 -13.76 -8.69
N VAL A 279 -10.77 -13.99 -9.40
CA VAL A 279 -11.19 -15.34 -9.81
C VAL A 279 -10.36 -15.83 -11.01
N ALA A 280 -9.51 -14.97 -11.58
CA ALA A 280 -8.89 -15.07 -12.90
C ALA A 280 -7.37 -15.35 -12.83
N GLY A 281 -6.94 -16.53 -12.42
CA GLY A 281 -5.52 -16.93 -12.34
C GLY A 281 -4.83 -17.29 -13.68
N THR A 282 -5.38 -16.89 -14.84
CA THR A 282 -4.80 -17.23 -16.16
C THR A 282 -4.77 -16.02 -17.12
N PRO A 283 -3.81 -15.94 -18.07
CA PRO A 283 -3.80 -14.88 -19.09
C PRO A 283 -5.07 -14.81 -19.94
N ALA A 284 -5.78 -15.94 -20.11
CA ALA A 284 -7.06 -15.97 -20.82
C ALA A 284 -8.19 -15.36 -19.99
N SER A 285 -8.17 -15.53 -18.67
CA SER A 285 -9.13 -14.89 -17.75
C SER A 285 -8.80 -13.42 -17.50
N GLU A 286 -7.53 -13.03 -17.61
CA GLU A 286 -7.08 -11.63 -17.63
C GLU A 286 -7.60 -10.91 -18.87
N ALA A 287 -7.48 -11.51 -20.07
CA ALA A 287 -8.05 -10.95 -21.29
C ALA A 287 -9.59 -10.85 -21.26
N LEU A 288 -10.28 -11.80 -20.61
CA LEU A 288 -11.72 -11.75 -20.39
C LEU A 288 -12.10 -10.66 -19.37
N TRP A 289 -11.32 -10.52 -18.30
CA TRP A 289 -11.48 -9.45 -17.32
C TRP A 289 -11.23 -8.07 -17.95
N GLU A 290 -10.20 -7.90 -18.77
CA GLU A 290 -9.95 -6.67 -19.53
C GLU A 290 -11.12 -6.34 -20.46
N ALA A 291 -11.68 -7.35 -21.13
CA ALA A 291 -12.86 -7.17 -21.96
C ALA A 291 -14.12 -6.83 -21.15
N ASP A 292 -14.30 -7.39 -19.95
CA ASP A 292 -15.38 -7.06 -19.01
C ASP A 292 -15.18 -5.64 -18.42
N ALA A 293 -13.94 -5.26 -18.06
CA ALA A 293 -13.58 -3.95 -17.54
C ALA A 293 -13.77 -2.86 -18.60
N ALA A 294 -13.38 -3.12 -19.85
CA ALA A 294 -13.60 -2.21 -20.98
C ALA A 294 -15.10 -2.05 -21.32
N ARG A 295 -15.90 -3.13 -21.18
CA ARG A 295 -17.37 -3.03 -21.26
C ARG A 295 -17.97 -2.25 -20.09
N ALA A 296 -17.51 -2.50 -18.87
CA ALA A 296 -17.94 -1.75 -17.69
C ALA A 296 -17.54 -0.27 -17.76
N GLU A 297 -16.39 0.04 -18.37
CA GLU A 297 -15.95 1.40 -18.70
C GLU A 297 -16.88 2.02 -19.74
N GLN A 298 -17.20 1.32 -20.82
CA GLN A 298 -18.17 1.77 -21.82
C GLN A 298 -19.55 2.02 -21.19
N ASP A 299 -20.06 1.09 -20.38
CA ASP A 299 -21.35 1.24 -19.69
C ASP A 299 -21.33 2.40 -18.67
N ALA A 300 -20.22 2.59 -17.96
CA ALA A 300 -20.01 3.73 -17.06
C ALA A 300 -19.98 5.07 -17.82
N ILE A 301 -19.35 5.10 -19.00
CA ILE A 301 -19.30 6.26 -19.89
C ILE A 301 -20.68 6.54 -20.51
N THR A 302 -21.52 5.52 -20.75
CA THR A 302 -22.72 5.69 -21.57
C THR A 302 -23.93 6.27 -20.81
N ALA A 303 -24.11 6.07 -19.50
CA ALA A 303 -25.27 6.66 -18.78
C ALA A 303 -25.31 6.62 -17.23
N ALA A 304 -24.23 6.33 -16.49
CA ALA A 304 -24.35 6.33 -15.03
C ALA A 304 -24.26 7.75 -14.45
N PRO A 305 -25.24 8.25 -13.67
CA PRO A 305 -25.10 9.52 -12.98
C PRO A 305 -23.89 9.47 -12.04
N THR A 306 -23.12 10.55 -11.97
CA THR A 306 -22.06 10.70 -10.96
C THR A 306 -22.61 11.36 -9.70
N ARG A 307 -21.97 11.10 -8.55
CA ARG A 307 -22.26 11.79 -7.29
C ARG A 307 -21.01 12.47 -6.78
N GLU A 308 -21.18 13.64 -6.17
CA GLU A 308 -20.10 14.36 -5.50
C GLU A 308 -20.11 14.02 -4.01
N LEU A 309 -18.97 13.60 -3.49
CA LEU A 309 -18.71 13.34 -2.07
C LEU A 309 -17.52 14.20 -1.64
N GLY A 310 -17.79 15.48 -1.42
CA GLY A 310 -16.73 16.48 -1.21
C GLY A 310 -15.91 16.66 -2.49
N VAL A 311 -14.60 16.47 -2.41
CA VAL A 311 -13.68 16.60 -3.56
C VAL A 311 -13.66 15.39 -4.51
N VAL A 312 -14.32 14.29 -4.13
CA VAL A 312 -14.34 13.05 -4.92
C VAL A 312 -15.65 12.93 -5.68
N THR A 313 -15.55 12.75 -7.00
CA THR A 313 -16.68 12.41 -7.87
C THR A 313 -16.71 10.89 -8.09
N VAL A 314 -17.82 10.24 -7.76
CA VAL A 314 -17.95 8.77 -7.81
C VAL A 314 -19.03 8.32 -8.80
N ASN A 315 -18.87 7.11 -9.34
CA ASN A 315 -19.88 6.44 -10.14
C ASN A 315 -21.07 6.01 -9.25
N ALA A 316 -22.32 6.30 -9.65
CA ALA A 316 -23.49 5.97 -8.81
C ALA A 316 -23.63 4.47 -8.53
N HIS A 317 -23.38 3.59 -9.49
CA HIS A 317 -23.49 2.14 -9.23
C HIS A 317 -22.41 1.67 -8.26
N ALA A 318 -21.18 2.14 -8.43
CA ALA A 318 -20.08 1.80 -7.51
C ALA A 318 -20.33 2.33 -6.09
N TYR A 319 -20.97 3.50 -6.01
CA TYR A 319 -21.44 4.07 -4.75
C TYR A 319 -22.50 3.19 -4.08
N GLU A 320 -23.50 2.69 -4.82
CA GLU A 320 -24.52 1.78 -4.24
C GLU A 320 -23.91 0.44 -3.80
N ASP A 321 -22.98 -0.14 -4.58
CA ASP A 321 -22.24 -1.37 -4.20
C ASP A 321 -21.45 -1.15 -2.91
N PHE A 322 -20.82 0.02 -2.77
CA PHE A 322 -20.15 0.43 -1.54
C PHE A 322 -21.14 0.54 -0.36
N LEU A 323 -22.31 1.15 -0.55
CA LEU A 323 -23.31 1.27 0.52
C LEU A 323 -23.80 -0.09 1.01
N GLN A 324 -24.02 -1.06 0.11
CA GLN A 324 -24.40 -2.42 0.48
C GLN A 324 -23.30 -3.09 1.30
N THR A 325 -22.04 -2.92 0.89
CA THR A 325 -20.87 -3.45 1.62
C THR A 325 -20.72 -2.82 3.01
N ALA A 326 -20.92 -1.50 3.10
CA ALA A 326 -20.86 -0.75 4.35
C ALA A 326 -21.97 -1.20 5.31
N ASP A 327 -23.22 -1.25 4.84
CA ASP A 327 -24.39 -1.67 5.63
C ASP A 327 -24.22 -3.08 6.19
N ALA A 328 -23.81 -4.04 5.35
CA ALA A 328 -23.54 -5.41 5.76
C ALA A 328 -22.40 -5.54 6.80
N SER A 329 -21.53 -4.52 6.90
CA SER A 329 -20.38 -4.49 7.82
C SER A 329 -20.67 -3.73 9.13
N MET A 330 -21.74 -2.91 9.17
CA MET A 330 -22.03 -2.01 10.30
C MET A 330 -22.22 -2.75 11.63
N ALA A 331 -22.86 -3.91 11.62
CA ALA A 331 -23.14 -4.68 12.83
C ALA A 331 -21.84 -5.21 13.49
N ASP A 332 -20.93 -5.76 12.69
CA ASP A 332 -19.64 -6.26 13.18
C ASP A 332 -18.72 -5.11 13.62
N LEU A 333 -18.75 -3.98 12.91
CA LEU A 333 -18.00 -2.75 13.26
C LEU A 333 -18.52 -2.07 14.54
N ALA A 334 -19.72 -2.42 15.01
CA ALA A 334 -20.29 -1.85 16.23
C ALA A 334 -19.81 -2.52 17.53
N ALA A 335 -18.97 -3.56 17.44
CA ALA A 335 -18.40 -4.23 18.61
C ALA A 335 -17.57 -3.26 19.47
N ASP A 336 -17.67 -3.36 20.80
CA ASP A 336 -16.82 -2.59 21.72
C ASP A 336 -15.45 -3.27 21.87
N PRO A 337 -14.34 -2.60 21.50
CA PRO A 337 -12.98 -3.13 21.66
C PRO A 337 -12.62 -3.58 23.08
N ALA A 338 -13.28 -3.04 24.12
CA ALA A 338 -12.98 -3.42 25.50
C ALA A 338 -13.62 -4.76 25.92
N THR A 339 -14.69 -5.20 25.27
CA THR A 339 -15.47 -6.38 25.68
C THR A 339 -15.56 -7.46 24.61
N ALA A 340 -15.09 -7.18 23.39
CA ALA A 340 -15.11 -8.14 22.29
C ALA A 340 -14.22 -9.35 22.60
N ASP A 341 -14.75 -10.55 22.39
CA ASP A 341 -13.95 -11.77 22.36
C ASP A 341 -13.17 -11.90 21.05
N ALA A 342 -12.31 -12.93 20.95
CA ALA A 342 -11.49 -13.15 19.77
C ALA A 342 -12.33 -13.35 18.49
N SER A 343 -13.47 -14.03 18.57
CA SER A 343 -14.33 -14.28 17.41
C SER A 343 -15.05 -13.03 16.93
N ALA A 344 -15.49 -12.16 17.85
CA ALA A 344 -16.04 -10.84 17.53
C ALA A 344 -14.98 -9.93 16.93
N ALA A 345 -13.76 -9.94 17.48
CA ALA A 345 -12.63 -9.20 16.92
C ALA A 345 -12.27 -9.67 15.50
N TRP A 346 -12.30 -10.98 15.24
CA TRP A 346 -12.12 -11.54 13.89
C TRP A 346 -13.16 -11.03 12.89
N ARG A 347 -14.45 -11.06 13.25
CA ARG A 347 -15.52 -10.52 12.38
C ARG A 347 -15.40 -9.02 12.15
N ALA A 348 -15.07 -8.27 13.20
CA ALA A 348 -14.88 -6.83 13.10
C ALA A 348 -13.68 -6.46 12.22
N ALA A 349 -12.59 -7.25 12.26
CA ALA A 349 -11.45 -7.10 11.37
C ALA A 349 -11.84 -7.30 9.89
N GLU A 350 -12.52 -8.42 9.59
CA GLU A 350 -12.97 -8.72 8.23
C GLU A 350 -13.98 -7.69 7.71
N ALA A 351 -14.88 -7.21 8.56
CA ALA A 351 -15.80 -6.12 8.23
C ALA A 351 -15.05 -4.81 7.91
N ALA A 352 -14.03 -4.46 8.72
CA ALA A 352 -13.21 -3.29 8.47
C ALA A 352 -12.41 -3.40 7.16
N TYR A 353 -11.81 -4.56 6.86
CA TYR A 353 -11.09 -4.77 5.60
C TYR A 353 -12.00 -4.76 4.37
N ARG A 354 -13.21 -5.32 4.46
CA ARG A 354 -14.21 -5.22 3.38
C ARG A 354 -14.58 -3.76 3.09
N VAL A 355 -14.84 -2.98 4.14
CA VAL A 355 -15.11 -1.54 4.00
C VAL A 355 -13.89 -0.79 3.46
N GLY A 356 -12.69 -1.09 3.94
CA GLY A 356 -11.44 -0.48 3.48
C GLY A 356 -11.18 -0.73 1.99
N ALA A 357 -11.31 -1.98 1.55
CA ALA A 357 -11.19 -2.37 0.15
C ALA A 357 -12.24 -1.67 -0.72
N ALA A 358 -13.51 -1.64 -0.30
CA ALA A 358 -14.59 -0.98 -1.05
C ALA A 358 -14.41 0.55 -1.10
N ALA A 359 -14.00 1.18 -0.01
CA ALA A 359 -13.67 2.61 0.04
C ALA A 359 -12.48 2.93 -0.87
N CYS A 360 -11.46 2.08 -0.88
CA CYS A 360 -10.29 2.21 -1.75
C CYS A 360 -10.67 2.12 -3.23
N ALA A 361 -11.49 1.13 -3.59
CA ALA A 361 -12.02 0.96 -4.94
C ALA A 361 -12.91 2.14 -5.38
N LEU A 362 -13.67 2.74 -4.46
CA LEU A 362 -14.50 3.91 -4.76
C LEU A 362 -13.70 5.23 -4.83
N GLY A 363 -12.46 5.27 -4.31
CA GLY A 363 -11.63 6.49 -4.27
C GLY A 363 -11.75 7.30 -2.97
N LEU A 364 -12.37 6.75 -1.92
CA LEU A 364 -12.53 7.38 -0.60
C LEU A 364 -11.30 7.12 0.28
N GLY A 365 -10.17 7.77 -0.02
CA GLY A 365 -8.86 7.46 0.55
C GLY A 365 -8.78 7.51 2.08
N HIS A 366 -9.35 8.55 2.71
CA HIS A 366 -9.35 8.69 4.17
C HIS A 366 -10.17 7.59 4.87
N ALA A 367 -11.32 7.24 4.30
CA ALA A 367 -12.15 6.16 4.84
C ALA A 367 -11.44 4.81 4.70
N ALA A 368 -10.78 4.56 3.55
CA ALA A 368 -9.99 3.36 3.33
C ALA A 368 -8.85 3.22 4.35
N LEU A 369 -8.05 4.28 4.56
CA LEU A 369 -6.94 4.28 5.50
C LEU A 369 -7.38 4.04 6.95
N LEU A 370 -8.48 4.67 7.38
CA LEU A 370 -9.01 4.46 8.73
C LEU A 370 -9.56 3.05 8.92
N ALA A 371 -10.29 2.53 7.93
CA ALA A 371 -10.83 1.16 7.95
C ALA A 371 -9.70 0.12 7.98
N ASP A 372 -8.64 0.30 7.20
CA ASP A 372 -7.47 -0.58 7.20
C ASP A 372 -6.74 -0.57 8.56
N ALA A 373 -6.58 0.61 9.17
CA ALA A 373 -6.01 0.76 10.51
C ALA A 373 -6.90 0.10 11.60
N LEU A 374 -8.22 0.21 11.48
CA LEU A 374 -9.17 -0.45 12.37
C LEU A 374 -9.14 -1.97 12.21
N GLY A 375 -9.07 -2.46 10.97
CA GLY A 375 -8.90 -3.89 10.70
C GLY A 375 -7.64 -4.43 11.37
N LEU A 376 -6.52 -3.70 11.27
CA LEU A 376 -5.28 -4.03 11.96
C LEU A 376 -5.45 -4.05 13.50
N ALA A 377 -6.13 -3.06 14.07
CA ALA A 377 -6.41 -3.02 15.50
C ALA A 377 -7.23 -4.23 15.95
N TRP A 378 -8.25 -4.61 15.18
CA TRP A 378 -9.08 -5.77 15.43
C TRP A 378 -8.34 -7.10 15.23
N ARG A 379 -7.49 -7.25 14.19
CA ARG A 379 -6.62 -8.43 14.02
C ARG A 379 -5.71 -8.61 15.24
N ARG A 380 -5.10 -7.53 15.72
CA ARG A 380 -4.27 -7.57 16.93
C ARG A 380 -5.07 -8.03 18.15
N ALA A 381 -6.29 -7.51 18.34
CA ALA A 381 -7.17 -7.94 19.42
C ALA A 381 -7.58 -9.42 19.28
N ALA A 382 -7.89 -9.87 18.06
CA ALA A 382 -8.23 -11.26 17.76
C ALA A 382 -7.07 -12.24 18.04
N HIS A 383 -5.85 -11.77 17.83
CA HIS A 383 -4.60 -12.45 18.20
C HIS A 383 -4.24 -12.36 19.69
N GLY A 384 -5.05 -11.69 20.51
CA GLY A 384 -4.81 -11.53 21.95
C GLY A 384 -3.68 -10.55 22.29
N MET A 385 -3.30 -9.67 21.36
CA MET A 385 -2.24 -8.70 21.59
C MET A 385 -2.73 -7.57 22.51
N PRO A 386 -1.96 -7.20 23.55
CA PRO A 386 -2.37 -6.13 24.45
C PRO A 386 -2.38 -4.78 23.73
N ALA A 387 -3.40 -3.98 24.01
CA ALA A 387 -3.45 -2.59 23.57
C ALA A 387 -2.41 -1.77 24.33
N ALA A 388 -1.72 -0.87 23.63
CA ALA A 388 -0.87 0.13 24.27
C ALA A 388 -1.71 1.08 25.12
N GLU A 389 -1.06 1.86 26.00
CA GLU A 389 -1.74 2.91 26.76
C GLU A 389 -2.49 3.87 25.83
N GLY A 390 -3.75 4.14 26.18
CA GLY A 390 -4.69 4.92 25.36
C GLY A 390 -5.19 4.20 24.09
N GLY A 391 -4.70 3.00 23.78
CA GLY A 391 -5.00 2.28 22.55
C GLY A 391 -6.48 1.90 22.40
N LEU A 392 -7.12 1.42 23.47
CA LEU A 392 -8.57 1.12 23.44
C LEU A 392 -9.42 2.38 23.23
N ALA A 393 -8.99 3.53 23.75
CA ALA A 393 -9.69 4.79 23.55
C ALA A 393 -9.54 5.27 22.09
N ALA A 394 -8.34 5.19 21.53
CA ALA A 394 -8.09 5.50 20.12
C ALA A 394 -8.86 4.56 19.18
N HIS A 395 -8.94 3.27 19.50
CA HIS A 395 -9.70 2.26 18.76
C HIS A 395 -11.20 2.57 18.76
N ARG A 396 -11.80 2.84 19.93
CA ARG A 396 -13.20 3.27 20.02
C ARG A 396 -13.47 4.53 19.23
N HIS A 397 -12.64 5.56 19.42
CA HIS A 397 -12.80 6.83 18.71
C HIS A 397 -12.73 6.65 17.18
N ALA A 398 -11.76 5.89 16.69
CA ALA A 398 -11.65 5.57 15.27
C ALA A 398 -12.88 4.80 14.76
N SER A 399 -13.41 3.85 15.54
CA SER A 399 -14.62 3.08 15.17
C SER A 399 -15.84 3.99 15.05
N ASP A 400 -16.03 4.90 16.00
CA ASP A 400 -17.12 5.89 15.99
C ASP A 400 -16.98 6.84 14.79
N MET A 401 -15.76 7.31 14.51
CA MET A 401 -15.48 8.19 13.37
C MET A 401 -15.72 7.50 12.02
N LEU A 402 -15.30 6.24 11.86
CA LEU A 402 -15.58 5.48 10.64
C LEU A 402 -17.10 5.30 10.46
N ARG A 403 -17.82 4.87 11.50
CA ARG A 403 -19.28 4.72 11.44
C ARG A 403 -19.98 6.03 11.09
N ALA A 404 -19.57 7.14 11.70
CA ALA A 404 -20.11 8.47 11.38
C ALA A 404 -19.83 8.88 9.93
N ALA A 405 -18.63 8.56 9.41
CA ALA A 405 -18.29 8.79 8.01
C ALA A 405 -19.17 7.95 7.07
N LEU A 406 -19.36 6.66 7.35
CA LEU A 406 -20.23 5.78 6.56
C LEU A 406 -21.67 6.29 6.50
N LEU A 407 -22.23 6.76 7.62
CA LEU A 407 -23.56 7.34 7.67
C LEU A 407 -23.66 8.65 6.86
N LYS A 408 -22.63 9.51 6.91
CA LYS A 408 -22.59 10.73 6.08
C LYS A 408 -22.49 10.41 4.60
N ILE A 409 -21.62 9.46 4.24
CA ILE A 409 -21.48 8.99 2.85
C ILE A 409 -22.82 8.46 2.37
N ALA A 410 -23.50 7.62 3.13
CA ALA A 410 -24.84 7.10 2.79
C ALA A 410 -25.88 8.20 2.57
N ALA A 411 -25.79 9.31 3.31
CA ALA A 411 -26.63 10.49 3.14
C ALA A 411 -26.23 11.38 1.94
N GLY A 412 -25.22 10.99 1.16
CA GLY A 412 -24.68 11.80 0.05
C GLY A 412 -23.89 13.02 0.52
N VAL A 413 -23.39 13.02 1.76
CA VAL A 413 -22.63 14.12 2.36
C VAL A 413 -21.15 13.76 2.40
N ALA A 414 -20.30 14.75 2.19
CA ALA A 414 -18.85 14.58 2.31
C ALA A 414 -18.48 13.97 3.69
N PRO A 415 -17.61 12.96 3.73
CA PRO A 415 -17.11 12.41 4.98
C PRO A 415 -16.34 13.48 5.76
N PRO A 416 -16.28 13.38 7.10
CA PRO A 416 -15.46 14.29 7.89
C PRO A 416 -13.98 14.01 7.65
N ASP A 417 -13.11 14.93 8.07
CA ASP A 417 -11.67 14.63 8.13
C ASP A 417 -11.42 13.49 9.14
N LEU A 418 -10.78 12.41 8.67
CA LEU A 418 -10.48 11.21 9.44
C LEU A 418 -9.00 11.13 9.83
N SER A 419 -8.17 12.08 9.39
CA SER A 419 -6.72 12.03 9.50
C SER A 419 -6.28 11.94 10.96
N ALA A 420 -6.82 12.78 11.83
CA ALA A 420 -6.47 12.79 13.25
C ALA A 420 -6.82 11.48 13.97
N ALA A 421 -7.97 10.88 13.65
CA ALA A 421 -8.37 9.60 14.23
C ALA A 421 -7.47 8.45 13.74
N GLY A 422 -7.13 8.46 12.44
CA GLY A 422 -6.20 7.51 11.85
C GLY A 422 -4.78 7.62 12.43
N GLU A 423 -4.27 8.84 12.60
CA GLU A 423 -2.96 9.11 13.20
C GLU A 423 -2.91 8.66 14.67
N ALA A 424 -3.93 8.97 15.46
CA ALA A 424 -4.01 8.57 16.86
C ALA A 424 -4.04 7.05 17.02
N LEU A 425 -4.85 6.36 16.19
CA LEU A 425 -4.90 4.90 16.17
C LEU A 425 -3.57 4.31 15.67
N GLY A 426 -3.01 4.84 14.59
CA GLY A 426 -1.74 4.39 14.04
C GLY A 426 -0.58 4.53 15.01
N ALA A 427 -0.52 5.63 15.76
CA ALA A 427 0.45 5.83 16.83
C ALA A 427 0.28 4.82 17.97
N ALA A 428 -0.96 4.45 18.34
CA ALA A 428 -1.21 3.40 19.32
C ALA A 428 -0.78 2.00 18.82
N LEU A 429 -0.97 1.72 17.52
CA LEU A 429 -0.61 0.45 16.88
C LEU A 429 0.90 0.27 16.68
N GLY A 430 1.63 1.37 16.46
CA GLY A 430 3.08 1.38 16.32
C GLY A 430 3.84 1.21 17.64
N ARG A 431 3.18 1.39 18.79
CA ARG A 431 3.78 1.17 20.13
C ARG A 431 3.66 -0.30 20.54
N THR A 432 4.73 -0.84 21.10
CA THR A 432 4.64 -2.07 21.90
C THR A 432 3.92 -1.75 23.20
N GLY A 433 2.76 -2.37 23.45
CA GLY A 433 2.13 -2.33 24.77
C GLY A 433 3.14 -2.81 25.82
N HIS A 434 3.38 -2.01 26.84
CA HIS A 434 4.18 -2.45 27.98
C HIS A 434 3.28 -3.39 28.79
N GLY A 435 3.50 -4.70 28.63
CA GLY A 435 2.89 -5.73 29.46
C GLY A 435 3.54 -5.80 30.82
#